data_AF-A0A6H5GRH0-F1
#
_entry.id   AF-A0A6H5GRH0-F1
#
_cell.length_a   1.000
_cell.length_b   1.000
_cell.length_c   1.000
_cell.angle_alpha   90.00
_cell.angle_beta   90.00
_cell.angle_gamma   90.00
#
_symmetry.space_group_name_H-M   'P 1'
#
loop_
_entity.id
_entity.type
_entity.pdbx_description
1 polymer ?
#
loop_
_entity_poly.entity_id
_entity_poly.type
_entity_poly.pdbx_seq_one_letter_code
_entity_poly.pdbx_strand_id
1 'polypeptide(L)'
;MLALLSEMIRHSSSLGLTVAQNLQTGISSITPKSETRIIQMAPDPLWKLAGNSGYLVKAAGASGALAVILGAYGAHTILPDKEKDEATKRAFQTANTYHSMHSLALLGAPLCRYPALTGGLMSLGIFMFCGTIYYAAVTGDNRLRKLTPVGGTCFILGWLSMVL
;
A
#
# COMPACT_ATOMS: atom_id res chain seq x y z
N MET A 1 -26.49 -72.59 42.39
CA MET A 1 -26.43 -72.62 40.91
C MET A 1 -26.78 -71.26 40.30
N LEU A 2 -27.90 -70.61 40.69
CA LEU A 2 -28.31 -69.30 40.14
C LEU A 2 -27.33 -68.13 40.42
N ALA A 3 -26.64 -68.13 41.58
CA ALA A 3 -25.67 -67.09 41.93
C ALA A 3 -24.40 -67.09 41.04
N LEU A 4 -23.93 -68.26 40.61
CA LEU A 4 -22.74 -68.38 39.76
C LEU A 4 -23.01 -67.93 38.32
N LEU A 5 -24.23 -68.16 37.81
CA LEU A 5 -24.66 -67.68 36.50
C LEU A 5 -24.76 -66.14 36.47
N SER A 6 -25.27 -65.52 37.55
CA SER A 6 -25.33 -64.06 37.66
C SER A 6 -23.96 -63.40 37.66
N GLU A 7 -22.97 -64.01 38.31
CA GLU A 7 -21.61 -63.46 38.41
C GLU A 7 -20.86 -63.58 37.09
N MET A 8 -21.04 -64.71 36.38
CA MET A 8 -20.46 -64.94 35.06
C MET A 8 -21.03 -63.98 33.99
N ILE A 9 -22.35 -63.70 34.05
CA ILE A 9 -23.00 -62.70 33.18
C ILE A 9 -22.47 -61.29 33.49
N ARG A 10 -22.31 -60.93 34.77
CA ARG A 10 -21.73 -59.64 35.17
C ARG A 10 -20.31 -59.46 34.64
N HIS A 11 -19.47 -60.49 34.75
CA HIS A 11 -18.08 -60.43 34.29
C HIS A 11 -17.96 -60.37 32.76
N SER A 12 -18.82 -61.08 32.03
CA SER A 12 -18.88 -60.99 30.57
C SER A 12 -19.34 -59.59 30.10
N SER A 13 -20.30 -58.99 30.81
CA SER A 13 -20.81 -57.65 30.49
C SER A 13 -19.79 -56.54 30.76
N SER A 14 -18.99 -56.65 31.84
CA SER A 14 -17.96 -55.66 32.16
C SER A 14 -16.79 -55.72 31.18
N LEU A 15 -16.38 -56.93 30.77
CA LEU A 15 -15.36 -57.12 29.73
C LEU A 15 -15.79 -56.53 28.39
N GLY A 16 -17.06 -56.71 28.00
CA GLY A 16 -17.63 -56.10 26.79
C GLY A 16 -17.60 -54.57 26.82
N LEU A 17 -17.94 -53.97 27.97
CA LEU A 17 -17.89 -52.52 28.18
C LEU A 17 -16.45 -51.98 28.11
N THR A 18 -15.48 -52.65 28.73
CA THR A 18 -14.06 -52.24 28.72
C THR A 18 -13.45 -52.33 27.33
N VAL A 19 -13.76 -53.39 26.56
CA VAL A 19 -13.29 -53.53 25.18
C VAL A 19 -13.89 -52.45 24.28
N ALA A 20 -15.19 -52.17 24.42
CA ALA A 20 -15.85 -51.10 23.67
C ALA A 20 -15.26 -49.72 23.98
N GLN A 21 -14.97 -49.42 25.25
CA GLN A 21 -14.35 -48.16 25.67
C GLN A 21 -12.92 -48.01 25.11
N ASN A 22 -12.12 -49.07 25.12
CA ASN A 22 -10.75 -49.05 24.58
C ASN A 22 -10.72 -48.89 23.05
N LEU A 23 -11.71 -49.46 22.34
CA LEU A 23 -11.88 -49.24 20.90
C LEU A 23 -12.30 -47.81 20.59
N GLN A 24 -13.21 -47.21 21.37
CA GLN A 24 -13.64 -45.83 21.18
C GLN A 24 -12.49 -44.82 21.38
N THR A 25 -11.66 -45.04 22.41
CA THR A 25 -10.48 -44.20 22.67
C THR A 25 -9.38 -44.40 21.62
N GLY A 26 -9.20 -45.63 21.13
CA GLY A 26 -8.29 -45.94 20.03
C GLY A 26 -8.71 -45.35 18.68
N ILE A 27 -10.01 -45.31 18.36
CA ILE A 27 -10.50 -44.72 17.11
C ILE A 27 -10.41 -43.18 17.16
N SER A 28 -10.66 -42.58 18.32
CA SER A 28 -10.57 -41.13 18.51
C SER A 28 -9.13 -40.59 18.40
N SER A 29 -8.11 -41.43 18.61
CA SER A 29 -6.70 -41.05 18.46
C SER A 29 -6.18 -41.19 17.03
N ILE A 30 -6.88 -41.93 16.16
CA ILE A 30 -6.50 -42.16 14.76
C ILE A 30 -7.17 -41.17 13.81
N THR A 31 -8.28 -40.53 14.22
CA THR A 31 -8.85 -39.42 13.44
C THR A 31 -7.96 -38.19 13.56
N PRO A 32 -7.29 -37.73 12.47
CA PRO A 32 -6.56 -36.48 12.52
C PRO A 32 -7.58 -35.37 12.80
N LYS A 33 -7.44 -34.70 13.94
CA LYS A 33 -8.19 -33.49 14.25
C LYS A 33 -7.78 -32.46 13.20
N SER A 34 -8.51 -32.39 12.09
CA SER A 34 -8.37 -31.35 11.08
C SER A 34 -8.85 -30.06 11.70
N GLU A 35 -8.00 -29.50 12.54
CA GLU A 35 -8.13 -28.15 13.05
C GLU A 35 -7.89 -27.25 11.85
N THR A 36 -8.96 -26.96 11.12
CA THR A 36 -8.98 -25.96 10.06
C THR A 36 -8.58 -24.66 10.72
N ARG A 37 -7.27 -24.39 10.77
CA ARG A 37 -6.73 -23.11 11.16
C ARG A 37 -7.21 -22.16 10.08
N ILE A 38 -8.37 -21.57 10.30
CA ILE A 38 -8.80 -20.37 9.62
C ILE A 38 -7.72 -19.37 9.97
N ILE A 39 -6.72 -19.23 9.09
CA ILE A 39 -5.78 -18.12 9.13
C ILE A 39 -6.67 -16.92 8.84
N GLN A 40 -7.23 -16.35 9.90
CA GLN A 40 -7.87 -15.06 9.87
C GLN A 40 -6.72 -14.08 9.65
N MET A 41 -6.34 -13.89 8.38
CA MET A 41 -5.51 -12.79 7.92
C MET A 41 -6.34 -11.53 8.18
N ALA A 42 -6.37 -11.09 9.45
CA ALA A 42 -6.75 -9.74 9.75
C ALA A 42 -5.81 -8.85 8.92
N PRO A 43 -6.32 -7.92 8.10
CA PRO A 43 -5.45 -7.06 7.31
C PRO A 43 -4.46 -6.40 8.27
N ASP A 44 -3.16 -6.46 7.94
CA ASP A 44 -2.16 -5.79 8.74
C ASP A 44 -2.58 -4.33 8.91
N PRO A 45 -2.56 -3.79 10.15
CA PRO A 45 -3.03 -2.45 10.38
C PRO A 45 -2.20 -1.45 9.55
N LEU A 46 -2.84 -0.39 9.05
CA LEU A 46 -2.23 0.55 8.08
C LEU A 46 -0.88 1.12 8.53
N TRP A 47 -0.68 1.32 9.83
CA TRP A 47 0.59 1.80 10.39
C TRP A 47 1.74 0.79 10.27
N LYS A 48 1.48 -0.52 10.20
CA LYS A 48 2.49 -1.55 9.92
C LYS A 48 2.90 -1.56 8.44
N LEU A 49 1.95 -1.36 7.52
CA LEU A 49 2.23 -1.20 6.09
C LEU A 49 3.06 0.07 5.81
N ALA A 50 2.77 1.14 6.55
CA ALA A 50 3.59 2.35 6.58
C ALA A 50 5.00 2.10 7.14
N GLY A 51 5.20 1.10 8.00
CA GLY A 51 6.52 0.72 8.51
C GLY A 51 7.44 0.12 7.44
N ASN A 52 6.92 -0.82 6.63
CA ASN A 52 7.70 -1.48 5.56
C ASN A 52 7.98 -0.56 4.36
N SER A 53 7.06 0.39 4.09
CA SER A 53 7.14 1.35 2.98
C SER A 53 7.45 2.78 3.45
N GLY A 54 8.00 2.95 4.65
CA GLY A 54 8.03 4.25 5.33
C GLY A 54 8.81 5.33 4.59
N TYR A 55 9.74 4.95 3.72
CA TYR A 55 10.44 5.89 2.86
C TYR A 55 9.53 6.57 1.83
N LEU A 56 8.52 5.87 1.29
CA LEU A 56 7.55 6.45 0.35
C LEU A 56 6.66 7.48 1.03
N VAL A 57 6.20 7.19 2.25
CA VAL A 57 5.39 8.14 3.04
C VAL A 57 6.21 9.39 3.36
N LYS A 58 7.48 9.24 3.75
CA LYS A 58 8.40 10.36 3.97
C LYS A 58 8.62 11.17 2.69
N ALA A 59 8.82 10.50 1.55
CA ALA A 59 8.98 11.15 0.25
C ALA A 59 7.71 11.92 -0.16
N ALA A 60 6.53 11.35 0.06
CA ALA A 60 5.25 12.01 -0.16
C ALA A 60 5.09 13.27 0.71
N GLY A 61 5.43 13.16 1.99
CA GLY A 61 5.41 14.30 2.92
C GLY A 61 6.37 15.42 2.51
N ALA A 62 7.60 15.07 2.15
CA ALA A 62 8.60 16.03 1.66
C ALA A 62 8.15 16.69 0.34
N SER A 63 7.62 15.90 -0.59
CA SER A 63 7.11 16.41 -1.86
C SER A 63 5.90 17.32 -1.67
N GLY A 64 4.96 16.96 -0.79
CA GLY A 64 3.81 17.80 -0.45
C GLY A 64 4.22 19.12 0.19
N ALA A 65 5.20 19.10 1.11
CA ALA A 65 5.74 20.32 1.69
C ALA A 65 6.38 21.23 0.62
N LEU A 66 7.14 20.66 -0.32
CA LEU A 66 7.70 21.41 -1.45
C LEU A 66 6.62 21.99 -2.34
N ALA A 67 5.54 21.25 -2.62
CA ALA A 67 4.42 21.76 -3.41
C ALA A 67 3.73 22.95 -2.72
N VAL A 68 3.57 22.92 -1.39
CA VAL A 68 3.02 24.06 -0.64
C VAL A 68 3.95 25.28 -0.71
N ILE A 69 5.26 25.09 -0.49
CA ILE A 69 6.27 26.16 -0.56
C ILE A 69 6.27 26.80 -1.95
N LEU A 70 6.33 25.98 -3.00
CA LEU A 70 6.35 26.45 -4.39
C LEU A 70 5.03 27.10 -4.81
N GLY A 71 3.90 26.57 -4.35
CA GLY A 71 2.59 27.19 -4.54
C GLY A 71 2.50 28.58 -3.89
N ALA A 72 2.98 28.71 -2.65
CA ALA A 72 3.04 30.00 -1.97
C ALA A 72 3.98 30.99 -2.68
N TYR A 73 5.15 30.52 -3.13
CA TYR A 73 6.08 31.31 -3.93
C TYR A 73 5.46 31.77 -5.25
N GLY A 74 4.78 30.88 -5.98
CA GLY A 74 4.07 31.21 -7.21
C GLY A 74 3.01 32.30 -7.00
N ALA A 75 2.25 32.21 -5.90
CA ALA A 75 1.19 33.14 -5.56
C ALA A 75 1.70 34.54 -5.12
N HIS A 76 2.88 34.64 -4.51
CA HIS A 76 3.37 35.91 -3.96
C HIS A 76 4.49 36.54 -4.79
N THR A 77 5.31 35.75 -5.49
CA THR A 77 6.55 36.23 -6.13
C THR A 77 6.45 36.29 -7.66
N ILE A 78 5.60 35.48 -8.29
CA ILE A 78 5.44 35.48 -9.76
C ILE A 78 4.30 36.42 -10.20
N LEU A 79 3.44 36.84 -9.27
CA LEU A 79 2.35 37.79 -9.51
C LEU A 79 2.71 39.29 -9.51
N PRO A 80 3.80 39.80 -8.88
CA PRO A 80 4.08 41.24 -8.89
C PRO A 80 4.87 41.74 -10.11
N ASP A 81 5.69 40.90 -10.75
CA ASP A 81 6.56 41.37 -11.85
C ASP A 81 5.82 41.44 -13.18
N LYS A 82 5.65 42.66 -13.67
CA LYS A 82 5.08 43.01 -14.98
C LYS A 82 5.89 42.44 -16.18
N GLU A 83 7.04 41.82 -15.94
CA GLU A 83 7.90 41.24 -16.99
C GLU A 83 7.66 39.75 -17.27
N LYS A 84 7.00 38.99 -16.37
CA LYS A 84 6.74 37.56 -16.62
C LYS A 84 5.44 37.35 -17.40
N ASP A 85 5.57 36.87 -18.63
CA ASP A 85 4.47 36.50 -19.53
C ASP A 85 3.40 35.64 -18.83
N GLU A 86 2.13 35.90 -19.12
CA GLU A 86 0.98 35.21 -18.55
C GLU A 86 1.02 33.70 -18.79
N ALA A 87 1.63 33.25 -19.89
CA ALA A 87 1.82 31.83 -20.16
C ALA A 87 2.74 31.16 -19.13
N THR A 88 3.76 31.87 -18.63
CA THR A 88 4.69 31.35 -17.61
C THR A 88 3.99 31.19 -16.26
N LYS A 89 3.16 32.17 -15.88
CA LYS A 89 2.33 32.09 -14.67
C LYS A 89 1.39 30.88 -14.71
N ARG A 90 0.67 30.71 -15.82
CA ARG A 90 -0.23 29.57 -16.04
C ARG A 90 0.50 28.22 -16.01
N ALA A 91 1.66 28.15 -16.64
CA ALA A 91 2.50 26.94 -16.63
C ALA A 91 2.96 26.60 -15.21
N PHE A 92 3.43 27.59 -14.43
CA PHE A 92 3.82 27.41 -13.04
C PHE A 92 2.67 26.91 -12.17
N GLN A 93 1.48 27.53 -12.29
CA GLN A 93 0.29 27.07 -11.58
C GLN A 93 -0.09 25.64 -11.94
N THR A 94 -0.02 25.28 -13.23
CA THR A 94 -0.28 23.92 -13.70
C THR A 94 0.72 22.93 -13.10
N ALA A 95 2.02 23.25 -13.09
CA ALA A 95 3.04 22.43 -12.44
C ALA A 95 2.75 22.24 -10.95
N ASN A 96 2.29 23.29 -10.26
CA ASN A 96 1.94 23.22 -8.84
C ASN A 96 0.72 22.36 -8.55
N THR A 97 -0.32 22.45 -9.38
CA THR A 97 -1.48 21.56 -9.30
C THR A 97 -1.06 20.11 -9.48
N TYR A 98 -0.24 19.82 -10.49
CA TYR A 98 0.24 18.46 -10.74
C TYR A 98 1.14 17.97 -9.61
N HIS A 99 2.07 18.79 -9.10
CA HIS A 99 2.95 18.44 -7.99
C HIS A 99 2.15 18.09 -6.74
N SER A 100 1.14 18.89 -6.40
CA SER A 100 0.26 18.65 -5.25
C SER A 100 -0.53 17.36 -5.40
N MET A 101 -1.21 17.17 -6.55
CA MET A 101 -2.02 15.97 -6.81
C MET A 101 -1.19 14.68 -6.80
N HIS A 102 -0.01 14.69 -7.42
CA HIS A 102 0.84 13.50 -7.48
C HIS A 102 1.59 13.24 -6.17
N SER A 103 1.78 14.25 -5.32
CA SER A 103 2.27 14.04 -3.94
C SER A 103 1.25 13.29 -3.09
N LEU A 104 -0.05 13.60 -3.25
CA LEU A 104 -1.13 12.85 -2.62
C LEU A 104 -1.23 11.42 -3.18
N ALA A 105 -1.06 11.24 -4.50
CA ALA A 105 -0.99 9.91 -5.09
C ALA A 105 0.21 9.10 -4.56
N LEU A 106 1.38 9.73 -4.42
CA LEU A 106 2.58 9.13 -3.83
C LEU A 106 2.36 8.70 -2.37
N LEU A 107 1.58 9.46 -1.60
CA LEU A 107 1.19 9.07 -0.24
C LEU A 107 0.39 7.76 -0.21
N GLY A 108 -0.42 7.52 -1.25
CA GLY A 108 -1.18 6.27 -1.43
C GLY A 108 -0.38 5.10 -1.99
N ALA A 109 0.83 5.33 -2.53
CA ALA A 109 1.65 4.29 -3.17
C ALA A 109 1.94 3.06 -2.29
N PRO A 110 2.15 3.16 -0.96
CA PRO A 110 2.31 2.00 -0.07
C PRO A 110 1.14 1.01 -0.06
N LEU A 111 -0.05 1.43 -0.51
CA LEU A 111 -1.26 0.61 -0.53
C LEU A 111 -1.41 -0.20 -1.83
N CYS A 112 -0.59 0.07 -2.85
CA CYS A 112 -0.64 -0.62 -4.14
C CYS A 112 0.05 -1.99 -4.09
N ARG A 113 -0.26 -2.85 -5.07
CA ARG A 113 0.40 -4.15 -5.25
C ARG A 113 1.92 -4.04 -5.40
N TYR A 114 2.38 -3.00 -6.10
CA TYR A 114 3.80 -2.74 -6.39
C TYR A 114 4.23 -1.34 -5.91
N PRO A 115 4.41 -1.14 -4.59
CA PRO A 115 4.59 0.20 -4.01
C PRO A 115 5.88 0.89 -4.48
N ALA A 116 6.97 0.15 -4.67
CA ALA A 116 8.24 0.70 -5.15
C ALA A 116 8.14 1.20 -6.61
N LEU A 117 7.43 0.47 -7.48
CA LEU A 117 7.21 0.85 -8.87
C LEU A 117 6.33 2.10 -8.96
N THR A 118 5.16 2.07 -8.32
CA THR A 118 4.25 3.22 -8.26
C THR A 118 4.93 4.44 -7.66
N GLY A 119 5.60 4.28 -6.52
CA GLY A 119 6.30 5.36 -5.84
C GLY A 119 7.44 5.95 -6.67
N GLY A 120 8.21 5.10 -7.35
CA GLY A 120 9.29 5.51 -8.26
C GLY A 120 8.77 6.30 -9.47
N LEU A 121 7.72 5.80 -10.13
CA LEU A 121 7.10 6.46 -11.29
C LEU A 121 6.49 7.81 -10.91
N MET A 122 5.77 7.89 -9.78
CA MET A 122 5.21 9.15 -9.27
C MET A 122 6.31 10.15 -8.91
N SER A 123 7.35 9.72 -8.21
CA SER A 123 8.46 10.61 -7.81
C SER A 123 9.24 11.13 -9.01
N LEU A 124 9.53 10.26 -9.98
CA LEU A 124 10.22 10.62 -11.22
C LEU A 124 9.37 11.57 -12.06
N GLY A 125 8.07 11.33 -12.15
CA GLY A 125 7.12 12.23 -12.81
C GLY A 125 7.10 13.62 -12.17
N ILE A 126 7.06 13.72 -10.83
CA ILE A 126 7.11 15.00 -10.11
C ILE A 126 8.39 15.77 -10.46
N PHE A 127 9.54 15.09 -10.40
CA PHE A 127 10.82 15.73 -10.68
C PHE A 127 10.95 16.19 -12.14
N MET A 128 10.64 15.31 -13.10
CA MET A 128 10.84 15.60 -14.53
C MET A 128 9.75 16.51 -15.11
N PHE A 129 8.50 16.39 -14.68
CA PHE A 129 7.40 17.22 -15.18
C PHE A 129 7.34 18.56 -14.44
N CYS A 130 7.13 18.52 -13.12
CA CYS A 130 6.90 19.73 -12.33
C CYS A 130 8.21 20.51 -12.15
N GLY A 131 9.31 19.81 -11.83
CA GLY A 131 10.61 20.43 -11.63
C GLY A 131 11.13 21.19 -12.86
N THR A 132 10.94 20.64 -14.06
CA THR A 132 11.40 21.32 -15.30
C THR A 132 10.59 22.57 -15.62
N ILE A 133 9.29 22.58 -15.32
CA ILE A 133 8.43 23.76 -15.49
C ILE A 133 8.77 24.82 -14.43
N TYR A 134 8.97 24.45 -13.18
CA TYR A 134 9.41 25.38 -12.13
C TYR A 134 10.75 26.01 -12.47
N TYR A 135 11.72 25.21 -12.94
CA TYR A 135 13.01 25.71 -13.39
C TYR A 135 12.86 26.72 -14.52
N ALA A 136 12.11 26.37 -15.57
CA ALA A 136 11.87 27.28 -16.70
C ALA A 136 11.18 28.58 -16.27
N ALA A 137 10.27 28.53 -15.30
CA ALA A 137 9.55 29.71 -14.80
C ALA A 137 10.39 30.63 -13.90
N VAL A 138 11.37 30.08 -13.19
CA VAL A 138 12.28 30.85 -12.33
C VAL A 138 13.45 31.41 -13.14
N THR A 139 14.08 30.59 -13.98
CA THR A 139 15.31 30.94 -14.72
C THR A 139 15.03 31.55 -16.10
N GLY A 140 13.84 31.31 -16.68
CA GLY A 140 13.52 31.69 -18.06
C GLY A 140 14.12 30.74 -19.13
N ASP A 141 14.95 29.78 -18.74
CA ASP A 141 15.55 28.79 -19.65
C ASP A 141 14.60 27.61 -19.91
N ASN A 142 14.16 27.49 -21.16
CA ASN A 142 13.23 26.46 -21.61
C ASN A 142 13.89 25.15 -22.08
N ARG A 143 15.23 25.02 -22.05
CA ARG A 143 15.95 23.82 -22.56
C ARG A 143 15.49 22.52 -21.90
N LEU A 144 15.22 22.56 -20.60
CA LEU A 144 14.81 21.38 -19.83
C LEU A 144 13.35 20.95 -20.09
N ARG A 145 12.54 21.77 -20.78
CA ARG A 145 11.13 21.41 -21.10
C ARG A 145 11.00 20.23 -22.04
N LYS A 146 12.06 19.83 -22.74
CA LYS A 146 12.08 18.58 -23.53
C LYS A 146 11.89 17.33 -22.66
N LEU A 147 12.19 17.40 -21.36
CA LEU A 147 12.00 16.30 -20.42
C LEU A 147 10.58 16.23 -19.85
N THR A 148 9.80 17.31 -19.94
CA THR A 148 8.41 17.37 -19.47
C THR A 148 7.52 16.24 -20.04
N PRO A 149 7.52 15.90 -21.35
CA PRO A 149 6.70 14.79 -21.87
C PRO A 149 7.11 13.42 -21.29
N VAL A 150 8.39 13.22 -20.98
CA VAL A 150 8.87 12.00 -20.31
C VAL A 150 8.29 11.92 -18.90
N GLY A 151 8.32 13.03 -18.15
CA GLY A 151 7.69 13.10 -16.83
C GLY A 151 6.18 12.85 -16.86
N GLY A 152 5.47 13.36 -17.87
CA GLY A 152 4.05 13.08 -18.08
C GLY A 152 3.78 11.60 -18.35
N THR A 153 4.66 10.94 -19.11
CA THR A 153 4.58 9.50 -19.35
C THR A 153 4.78 8.71 -18.05
N CYS A 154 5.73 9.12 -17.20
CA CYS A 154 5.92 8.52 -15.88
C CYS A 154 4.67 8.65 -14.99
N PHE A 155 3.96 9.79 -15.04
CA PHE A 155 2.69 9.93 -14.32
C PHE A 155 1.62 8.97 -14.82
N ILE A 156 1.44 8.87 -16.15
CA ILE A 156 0.46 7.93 -16.73
C ILE A 156 0.77 6.50 -16.27
N LEU A 157 2.02 6.06 -16.39
CA LEU A 157 2.43 4.73 -15.97
C LEU A 157 2.29 4.54 -14.45
N GLY A 158 2.57 5.57 -13.65
CA GLY A 158 2.39 5.53 -12.20
C GLY A 158 0.94 5.34 -11.79
N TRP A 159 0.00 6.03 -12.45
CA TRP A 159 -1.43 5.82 -12.20
C TRP A 159 -1.89 4.44 -12.67
N LEU A 160 -1.40 3.97 -13.82
CA LEU A 160 -1.71 2.62 -14.31
C LEU A 160 -1.15 1.53 -13.38
N SER A 161 0.02 1.73 -12.78
CA SER A 161 0.58 0.76 -11.83
C SER A 161 -0.20 0.67 -10.52
N MET A 162 -1.05 1.65 -10.19
CA MET A 162 -1.97 1.57 -9.05
C MET A 162 -3.18 0.66 -9.32
N VAL A 163 -3.48 0.37 -10.59
CA VAL A 163 -4.59 -0.49 -10.99
C VAL A 163 -4.24 -1.99 -10.83
N LEU A 164 -2.95 -2.31 -10.81
CA LEU A 164 -2.42 -3.67 -10.65
C LEU A 164 -2.49 -4.15 -9.18
#